data_AF-A0A2V8P8G4-F1
#
_entry.id   AF-A0A2V8P8G4-F1
#
_cell.length_a   1.000
_cell.length_b   1.000
_cell.length_c   1.000
_cell.angle_alpha   90.00
_cell.angle_beta   90.00
_cell.angle_gamma   90.00
#
_symmetry.space_group_name_H-M   'P 1'
#
loop_
_entity.id
_entity.type
_entity.pdbx_description
1 polymer ?
#
loop_
_entity_poly.entity_id
_entity_poly.type
_entity_poly.pdbx_seq_one_letter_code
_entity_poly.pdbx_strand_id
1 'polypeptide(L)'
;MPRVHAPVTVDRLRVTYLARRNEIRARLSEFTEVWHTASDARLWEEMVFCIFTAGASAKMGLRAVEAVRPLLKAGRQKTMTRALVEAGAHRFPNARPEYIVITRNYLQRSFSMRLRERLESFRVASERRDWLAQDPRIKGLGYKEASHFLRNVGFKGYGILDKHVVRCLAEMG
;
A
#
# COMPACT_ATOMS: atom_id res chain seq x y z
N MET A 1 4.19 -33.59 4.79
CA MET A 1 2.93 -33.58 5.57
C MET A 1 2.19 -32.28 5.31
N PRO A 2 0.93 -32.29 4.87
CA PRO A 2 0.14 -31.06 4.81
C PRO A 2 0.02 -30.52 6.23
N ARG A 3 0.38 -29.24 6.44
CA ARG A 3 0.14 -28.57 7.72
C ARG A 3 -1.37 -28.58 7.94
N VAL A 4 -1.86 -29.33 8.92
CA VAL A 4 -3.24 -29.26 9.39
C VAL A 4 -3.44 -27.86 9.95
N HIS A 5 -3.89 -26.94 9.11
CA HIS A 5 -4.18 -25.58 9.53
C HIS A 5 -5.49 -25.66 10.30
N ALA A 6 -5.41 -25.59 11.63
CA ALA A 6 -6.60 -25.58 12.46
C ALA A 6 -7.49 -24.39 12.05
N PRO A 7 -8.81 -24.56 11.97
CA PRO A 7 -9.72 -23.59 11.36
C PRO A 7 -9.65 -22.23 12.06
N VAL A 8 -9.80 -21.16 11.26
CA VAL A 8 -9.95 -19.80 11.77
C VAL A 8 -11.36 -19.66 12.34
N THR A 9 -11.46 -19.27 13.62
CA THR A 9 -12.74 -19.00 14.28
C THR A 9 -12.70 -17.62 14.94
N VAL A 10 -13.86 -17.00 15.13
CA VAL A 10 -13.97 -15.68 15.78
C VAL A 10 -13.34 -15.69 17.16
N ASP A 11 -13.55 -16.74 17.95
CA ASP A 11 -12.99 -16.83 19.30
C ASP A 11 -11.47 -16.94 19.30
N ARG A 12 -10.89 -17.68 18.35
CA ARG A 12 -9.43 -17.73 18.17
C ARG A 12 -8.86 -16.39 17.72
N LEU A 13 -9.56 -15.67 16.85
CA LEU A 13 -9.17 -14.31 16.47
C LEU A 13 -9.22 -13.35 17.67
N ARG A 14 -10.22 -13.45 18.54
CA ARG A 14 -10.31 -12.66 19.78
C ARG A 14 -9.15 -12.96 20.72
N VAL A 15 -8.83 -14.24 20.96
CA VAL A 15 -7.69 -14.63 21.81
C VAL A 15 -6.36 -14.11 21.22
N THR A 16 -6.16 -14.28 19.91
CA THR A 16 -4.95 -13.80 19.21
C THR A 16 -4.85 -12.29 19.27
N TYR A 17 -5.97 -11.58 19.08
CA TYR A 17 -6.03 -10.13 19.21
C TYR A 17 -5.65 -9.69 20.62
N LEU A 18 -6.21 -10.29 21.67
CA LEU A 18 -5.89 -9.93 23.05
C LEU A 18 -4.40 -10.11 23.37
N ALA A 19 -3.79 -11.20 22.90
CA ALA A 19 -2.36 -11.46 23.06
C ALA A 19 -1.48 -10.43 22.33
N ARG A 20 -1.92 -9.94 21.17
CA ARG A 20 -1.14 -9.02 20.31
C ARG A 20 -1.66 -7.58 20.32
N ARG A 21 -2.60 -7.24 21.21
CA ARG A 21 -3.35 -5.98 21.17
C ARG A 21 -2.43 -4.76 21.24
N ASN A 22 -1.36 -4.85 22.04
CA ASN A 22 -0.42 -3.76 22.26
C ASN A 22 0.39 -3.49 20.99
N GLU A 23 0.93 -4.54 20.35
CA GLU A 23 1.63 -4.43 19.05
C GLU A 23 0.72 -3.83 17.98
N ILE A 24 -0.52 -4.33 17.88
CA ILE A 24 -1.50 -3.86 16.89
C ILE A 24 -1.81 -2.38 17.12
N ARG A 25 -2.08 -1.97 18.37
CA ARG A 25 -2.39 -0.58 18.71
C ARG A 25 -1.20 0.34 18.50
N ALA A 26 0.02 -0.09 18.84
CA ALA A 26 1.23 0.67 18.59
C ALA A 26 1.39 0.93 17.08
N ARG A 27 1.23 -0.11 16.25
CA ARG A 27 1.33 0.03 14.80
C ARG A 27 0.23 0.91 14.19
N LEU A 28 -0.99 0.86 14.73
CA LEU A 28 -2.07 1.77 14.34
C LEU A 28 -1.79 3.22 14.73
N SER A 29 -1.12 3.43 15.88
CA SER A 29 -0.66 4.76 16.31
C SER A 29 0.39 5.31 15.35
N GLU A 30 1.37 4.50 14.94
CA GLU A 30 2.37 4.89 13.95
C GLU A 30 1.74 5.33 12.62
N PHE A 31 0.73 4.61 12.13
CA PHE A 31 0.01 5.02 10.92
C PHE A 31 -0.75 6.34 11.11
N THR A 32 -1.37 6.53 12.28
CA THR A 32 -2.05 7.78 12.61
C THR A 32 -1.04 8.93 12.62
N GLU A 33 0.14 8.72 13.18
CA GLU A 33 1.21 9.70 13.23
C GLU A 33 1.72 10.09 11.84
N VAL A 34 1.85 9.12 10.92
CA VAL A 34 2.17 9.40 9.50
C VAL A 34 1.19 10.40 8.91
N TRP A 35 -0.10 10.29 9.22
CA TRP A 35 -1.05 11.29 8.76
C TRP A 35 -0.72 12.67 9.30
N HIS A 36 -0.29 12.85 10.55
CA HIS A 36 -0.11 14.19 11.10
C HIS A 36 1.24 14.83 10.76
N THR A 37 2.31 14.04 10.60
CA THR A 37 3.68 14.56 10.49
C THR A 37 4.37 14.32 9.15
N ALA A 38 3.88 13.38 8.34
CA ALA A 38 4.56 13.04 7.09
C ALA A 38 4.40 14.13 6.02
N SER A 39 5.46 14.37 5.26
CA SER A 39 5.41 15.17 4.04
C SER A 39 4.70 14.41 2.92
N ASP A 40 4.24 15.12 1.89
CA ASP A 40 3.71 14.50 0.67
C ASP A 40 4.71 13.56 0.00
N ALA A 41 6.01 13.81 0.12
CA ALA A 41 7.04 12.90 -0.38
C ALA A 41 7.01 11.54 0.34
N ARG A 42 6.74 11.53 1.65
CA ARG A 42 6.61 10.30 2.44
C ARG A 42 5.27 9.60 2.16
N LEU A 43 4.18 10.34 1.95
CA LEU A 43 2.91 9.76 1.49
C LEU A 43 3.06 9.11 0.10
N TRP A 44 3.75 9.79 -0.81
CA TRP A 44 4.08 9.25 -2.13
C TRP A 44 4.90 7.96 -2.04
N GLU A 45 5.93 7.92 -1.19
CA GLU A 45 6.73 6.71 -0.98
C GLU A 45 5.88 5.54 -0.47
N GLU A 46 4.92 5.80 0.43
CA GLU A 46 3.99 4.78 0.93
C GLU A 46 3.03 4.28 -0.18
N MET A 47 2.61 5.17 -1.09
CA MET A 47 1.85 4.78 -2.28
C MET A 47 2.69 3.87 -3.18
N VAL A 48 3.97 4.19 -3.39
CA VAL A 48 4.89 3.37 -4.19
C VAL A 48 5.13 2.01 -3.55
N PHE A 49 5.23 1.95 -2.21
CA PHE A 49 5.24 0.68 -1.48
C PHE A 49 3.99 -0.17 -1.77
N CYS A 50 2.81 0.44 -1.79
CA CYS A 50 1.57 -0.25 -2.11
C CYS A 50 1.53 -0.77 -3.55
N ILE A 51 2.05 0.00 -4.52
CA ILE A 51 2.20 -0.44 -5.91
C ILE A 51 3.12 -1.67 -6.00
N PHE A 52 4.25 -1.68 -5.28
CA PHE A 52 5.16 -2.84 -5.28
C PHE A 52 4.54 -4.06 -4.58
N THR A 53 3.83 -3.87 -3.47
CA THR A 53 3.20 -4.98 -2.75
C THR A 53 1.98 -5.58 -3.46
N ALA A 54 1.52 -4.98 -4.56
CA ALA A 54 0.50 -5.58 -5.42
C ALA A 54 0.95 -6.97 -5.93
N GLY A 55 0.35 -8.01 -5.35
CA GLY A 55 0.68 -9.41 -5.58
C GLY A 55 1.97 -9.90 -4.89
N ALA A 56 2.83 -9.01 -4.39
CA ALA A 56 4.13 -9.37 -3.80
C ALA A 56 4.09 -9.36 -2.25
N SER A 57 5.14 -9.86 -1.61
CA SER A 57 5.26 -9.79 -0.15
C SER A 57 5.68 -8.39 0.31
N ALA A 58 5.36 -8.04 1.56
CA ALA A 58 5.82 -6.79 2.18
C ALA A 58 7.35 -6.66 2.14
N LYS A 59 8.09 -7.75 2.41
CA LYS A 59 9.56 -7.79 2.34
C LYS A 59 10.08 -7.45 0.93
N MET A 60 9.44 -7.96 -0.12
CA MET A 60 9.80 -7.61 -1.50
C MET A 60 9.48 -6.15 -1.80
N GLY A 61 8.33 -5.65 -1.34
CA GLY A 61 7.94 -4.25 -1.49
C GLY A 61 8.94 -3.29 -0.85
N LEU A 62 9.40 -3.56 0.38
CA LEU A 62 10.39 -2.73 1.07
C LEU A 62 11.72 -2.68 0.31
N ARG A 63 12.26 -3.84 -0.09
CA ARG A 63 13.49 -3.91 -0.89
C ARG A 63 13.36 -3.14 -2.21
N ALA A 64 12.20 -3.22 -2.86
CA ALA A 64 11.96 -2.51 -4.11
C ALA A 64 11.91 -0.98 -3.90
N VAL A 65 11.23 -0.50 -2.85
CA VAL A 65 11.20 0.91 -2.48
C VAL A 65 12.61 1.42 -2.18
N GLU A 66 13.39 0.69 -1.38
CA GLU A 66 14.79 1.04 -1.07
C GLU A 66 15.63 1.21 -2.34
N ALA A 67 15.54 0.25 -3.27
CA ALA A 67 16.28 0.28 -4.53
C ALA A 67 15.95 1.50 -5.41
N VAL A 68 14.70 1.97 -5.40
CA VAL A 68 14.27 3.11 -6.25
C VAL A 68 14.09 4.42 -5.49
N ARG A 69 14.34 4.46 -4.18
CA ARG A 69 14.13 5.64 -3.32
C ARG A 69 14.75 6.92 -3.88
N PRO A 70 16.02 6.93 -4.35
CA PRO A 70 16.63 8.13 -4.93
C PRO A 70 15.95 8.62 -6.21
N LEU A 71 15.16 7.74 -6.85
CA LEU A 71 14.52 7.97 -8.14
C LEU A 71 13.05 8.40 -8.01
N LEU A 72 12.45 8.34 -6.81
CA LEU A 72 11.00 8.57 -6.64
C LEU A 72 10.54 9.95 -7.11
N LYS A 73 11.37 11.00 -6.92
CA LYS A 73 11.02 12.38 -7.28
C LYS A 73 10.96 12.62 -8.79
N ALA A 74 11.93 12.09 -9.55
CA ALA A 74 12.12 12.45 -10.96
C ALA A 74 12.72 11.35 -11.85
N GLY A 75 13.03 10.17 -11.30
CA GLY A 75 13.64 9.07 -12.04
C GLY A 75 12.75 8.59 -13.18
N ARG A 76 13.40 8.16 -14.27
CA ARG A 76 12.74 7.61 -15.46
C ARG A 76 12.48 6.11 -15.25
N GLN A 77 11.48 5.58 -15.96
CA GLN A 77 11.11 4.16 -15.93
C GLN A 77 12.33 3.25 -16.13
N LYS A 78 13.11 3.48 -17.19
CA LYS A 78 14.31 2.69 -17.52
C LYS A 78 15.34 2.66 -16.37
N THR A 79 15.54 3.79 -15.70
CA THR A 79 16.49 3.88 -14.57
C THR A 79 15.98 3.14 -13.34
N MET A 80 14.69 3.27 -13.02
CA MET A 80 14.06 2.52 -11.93
C MET A 80 14.05 1.02 -12.20
N THR A 81 13.75 0.61 -13.44
CA THR A 81 13.83 -0.79 -13.87
C THR A 81 15.22 -1.36 -13.65
N ARG A 82 16.27 -0.64 -14.11
CA ARG A 82 17.66 -1.07 -13.90
C ARG A 82 17.98 -1.26 -12.42
N ALA A 83 17.63 -0.28 -11.57
CA ALA A 83 17.85 -0.37 -10.13
C ALA A 83 17.14 -1.59 -9.49
N LEU A 84 15.91 -1.90 -9.91
CA LEU A 84 15.18 -3.08 -9.42
C LEU A 84 15.82 -4.41 -9.88
N VAL A 85 16.32 -4.47 -11.11
CA VAL A 85 17.00 -5.65 -11.66
C VAL A 85 18.32 -5.88 -10.94
N GLU A 86 19.16 -4.85 -10.85
CA GLU A 86 20.47 -4.92 -10.17
C GLU A 86 20.33 -5.34 -8.71
N ALA A 87 19.31 -4.83 -8.01
CA ALA A 87 19.05 -5.18 -6.61
C ALA A 87 18.35 -6.55 -6.43
N GLY A 88 17.92 -7.20 -7.51
CA GLY A 88 17.08 -8.40 -7.46
C GLY A 88 15.83 -8.19 -6.59
N ALA A 89 15.25 -6.98 -6.64
CA ALA A 89 14.34 -6.49 -5.62
C ALA A 89 12.86 -6.77 -5.95
N HIS A 90 12.52 -7.01 -7.21
CA HIS A 90 11.14 -7.24 -7.62
C HIS A 90 11.02 -8.17 -8.84
N ARG A 91 10.04 -9.07 -8.82
CA ARG A 91 9.74 -9.99 -9.94
C ARG A 91 9.01 -9.35 -11.15
N PHE A 92 8.68 -8.07 -11.04
CA PHE A 92 8.01 -7.29 -12.10
C PHE A 92 8.77 -5.96 -12.32
N PRO A 93 10.07 -6.02 -12.67
CA PRO A 93 10.93 -4.84 -12.69
C PRO A 93 10.61 -3.86 -13.84
N ASN A 94 9.80 -4.26 -14.83
CA ASN A 94 9.41 -3.40 -15.95
C ASN A 94 8.08 -2.66 -15.66
N ALA A 95 7.03 -3.42 -15.32
CA ALA A 95 5.68 -2.88 -15.15
C ALA A 95 5.54 -1.96 -13.93
N ARG A 96 6.21 -2.27 -12.81
CA ARG A 96 6.07 -1.45 -11.58
C ARG A 96 6.67 -0.05 -11.74
N PRO A 97 7.89 0.13 -12.28
CA PRO A 97 8.40 1.46 -12.64
C PRO A 97 7.51 2.26 -13.59
N GLU A 98 6.89 1.60 -14.57
CA GLU A 98 5.96 2.26 -15.48
C GLU A 98 4.78 2.88 -14.70
N TYR A 99 4.17 2.09 -13.82
CA TYR A 99 3.04 2.53 -13.01
C TYR A 99 3.43 3.70 -12.11
N ILE A 100 4.59 3.62 -11.46
CA ILE A 100 5.13 4.68 -10.60
C ILE A 100 5.30 5.98 -11.39
N VAL A 101 5.89 5.92 -12.59
CA VAL A 101 6.13 7.12 -13.41
C VAL A 101 4.83 7.73 -13.91
N ILE A 102 3.89 6.91 -14.41
CA ILE A 102 2.57 7.39 -14.87
C ILE A 102 1.83 8.09 -13.72
N THR A 103 1.68 7.42 -12.58
CA THR A 103 0.99 7.94 -11.40
C THR A 103 1.68 9.21 -10.89
N ARG A 104 3.01 9.21 -10.75
CA ARG A 104 3.77 10.39 -10.31
C ARG A 104 3.53 11.59 -11.20
N ASN A 105 3.64 11.42 -12.52
CA ASN A 105 3.48 12.51 -13.47
C ASN A 105 2.06 13.09 -13.42
N TYR A 106 1.05 12.24 -13.27
CA TYR A 106 -0.34 12.67 -13.07
C TYR A 106 -0.50 13.49 -11.78
N LEU A 107 0.03 13.01 -10.66
CA LEU A 107 -0.04 13.69 -9.37
C LEU A 107 0.72 15.03 -9.37
N GLN A 108 1.88 15.08 -10.03
CA GLN A 108 2.66 16.31 -10.23
C GLN A 108 1.89 17.33 -11.06
N ARG A 109 1.34 16.92 -12.21
CA ARG A 109 0.66 17.84 -13.14
C ARG A 109 -0.68 18.34 -12.61
N SER A 110 -1.46 17.49 -11.95
CA SER A 110 -2.85 17.80 -11.59
C SER A 110 -2.97 18.34 -10.17
N PHE A 111 -2.05 17.98 -9.28
CA PHE A 111 -2.13 18.31 -7.86
C PHE A 111 -0.83 18.88 -7.29
N SER A 112 0.20 19.12 -8.11
CA SER A 112 1.52 19.60 -7.64
C SER A 112 2.14 18.70 -6.56
N MET A 113 1.83 17.40 -6.57
CA MET A 113 2.16 16.43 -5.50
C MET A 113 1.60 16.78 -4.11
N ARG A 114 0.61 17.67 -4.00
CA ARG A 114 -0.13 17.95 -2.75
C ARG A 114 -1.13 16.82 -2.48
N LEU A 115 -0.60 15.64 -2.19
CA LEU A 115 -1.36 14.40 -2.04
C LEU A 115 -2.25 14.45 -0.78
N ARG A 116 -1.74 15.01 0.31
CA ARG A 116 -2.50 15.27 1.54
C ARG A 116 -3.75 16.09 1.27
N GLU A 117 -3.60 17.28 0.69
CA GLU A 117 -4.71 18.18 0.35
C GLU A 117 -5.72 17.47 -0.56
N ARG A 118 -5.24 16.71 -1.55
CA ARG A 118 -6.13 15.93 -2.41
C ARG A 118 -6.92 14.89 -1.63
N LEU A 119 -6.29 14.13 -0.73
CA LEU A 119 -6.98 13.13 0.09
C LEU A 119 -7.97 13.78 1.06
N GLU A 120 -7.65 14.95 1.63
CA GLU A 120 -8.55 15.73 2.50
C GLU A 120 -9.76 16.31 1.78
N SER A 121 -9.62 16.60 0.47
CA SER A 121 -10.73 17.15 -0.32
C SER A 121 -11.94 16.22 -0.45
N PHE A 122 -11.78 14.91 -0.18
CA PHE A 122 -12.88 13.95 -0.17
C PHE A 122 -13.56 13.93 1.20
N ARG A 123 -14.87 14.16 1.20
CA ARG A 123 -15.69 14.10 2.43
C ARG A 123 -16.05 12.68 2.82
N VAL A 124 -16.24 11.80 1.83
CA VAL A 124 -16.67 10.42 2.05
C VAL A 124 -15.49 9.47 1.93
N ALA A 125 -15.41 8.51 2.87
CA ALA A 125 -14.33 7.52 2.87
C ALA A 125 -14.28 6.70 1.57
N SER A 126 -15.42 6.30 1.01
CA SER A 126 -15.50 5.55 -0.24
C SER A 126 -14.91 6.33 -1.41
N GLU A 127 -15.27 7.60 -1.59
CA GLU A 127 -14.80 8.43 -2.70
C GLU A 127 -13.27 8.53 -2.77
N ARG A 128 -12.62 8.65 -1.61
CA ARG A 128 -11.16 8.68 -1.53
C ARG A 128 -10.52 7.38 -2.05
N ARG A 129 -11.11 6.24 -1.69
CA ARG A 129 -10.66 4.92 -2.16
C ARG A 129 -10.98 4.71 -3.63
N ASP A 130 -12.15 5.13 -4.06
CA ASP A 130 -12.61 4.99 -5.45
C ASP A 130 -11.73 5.81 -6.39
N TRP A 131 -11.36 7.03 -6.01
CA TRP A 131 -10.40 7.83 -6.77
C TRP A 131 -9.06 7.09 -6.94
N LEU A 132 -8.50 6.56 -5.85
CA LEU A 132 -7.23 5.82 -5.89
C LEU A 132 -7.31 4.53 -6.74
N ALA A 133 -8.45 3.84 -6.71
CA ALA A 133 -8.60 2.53 -7.34
C ALA A 133 -9.13 2.58 -8.78
N GLN A 134 -9.90 3.62 -9.13
CA GLN A 134 -10.62 3.70 -10.40
C GLN A 134 -10.07 4.77 -11.35
N ASP A 135 -9.34 5.79 -10.86
CA ASP A 135 -8.77 6.80 -11.75
C ASP A 135 -7.75 6.12 -12.70
N PRO A 136 -7.97 6.13 -14.03
CA PRO A 136 -7.13 5.39 -14.97
C PRO A 136 -5.69 5.90 -15.02
N ARG A 137 -5.40 7.08 -14.45
CA ARG A 137 -4.07 7.69 -14.38
C ARG A 137 -3.32 7.28 -13.10
N ILE A 138 -4.00 6.67 -12.14
CA ILE A 138 -3.40 6.03 -10.97
C ILE A 138 -3.22 4.55 -11.29
N LYS A 139 -2.00 4.17 -11.66
CA LYS A 139 -1.66 2.80 -12.03
C LYS A 139 -1.16 2.01 -10.81
N GLY A 140 -1.48 0.73 -10.79
CA GLY A 140 -0.97 -0.21 -9.80
C GLY A 140 -1.71 -0.23 -8.46
N LEU A 141 -2.78 0.54 -8.30
CA LEU A 141 -3.65 0.50 -7.13
C LEU A 141 -5.03 -0.02 -7.52
N GLY A 142 -5.36 -1.26 -7.14
CA GLY A 142 -6.75 -1.72 -7.09
C GLY A 142 -7.39 -1.37 -5.74
N TYR A 143 -8.62 -1.81 -5.50
CA TYR A 143 -9.31 -1.56 -4.23
C TYR A 143 -8.53 -2.03 -3.00
N LYS A 144 -7.88 -3.19 -3.09
CA LYS A 144 -7.06 -3.73 -1.99
C LYS A 144 -5.85 -2.85 -1.72
N GLU A 145 -5.09 -2.48 -2.75
CA GLU A 145 -3.92 -1.61 -2.61
C GLU A 145 -4.30 -0.17 -2.19
N ALA A 146 -5.42 0.36 -2.67
CA ALA A 146 -5.95 1.65 -2.26
C ALA A 146 -6.32 1.65 -0.76
N SER A 147 -7.04 0.62 -0.29
CA SER A 147 -7.29 0.41 1.14
C SER A 147 -5.99 0.28 1.94
N HIS A 148 -4.99 -0.43 1.40
CA HIS A 148 -3.70 -0.63 2.05
C HIS A 148 -2.95 0.70 2.21
N PHE A 149 -2.87 1.50 1.15
CA PHE A 149 -2.27 2.83 1.18
C PHE A 149 -2.98 3.73 2.20
N LEU A 150 -4.31 3.83 2.13
CA LEU A 150 -5.11 4.66 3.03
C LEU A 150 -4.89 4.29 4.50
N ARG A 151 -4.84 2.98 4.81
CA ARG A 151 -4.53 2.52 6.16
C ARG A 151 -3.13 2.93 6.59
N ASN A 152 -2.12 2.72 5.75
CA ASN A 152 -0.72 2.99 6.10
C ASN A 152 -0.43 4.49 6.28
N VAL A 153 -1.21 5.37 5.65
CA VAL A 153 -1.15 6.82 5.86
C VAL A 153 -2.12 7.33 6.92
N GLY A 154 -2.74 6.44 7.71
CA GLY A 154 -3.47 6.79 8.92
C GLY A 154 -4.99 6.82 8.84
N PHE A 155 -5.57 6.60 7.67
CA PHE A 155 -7.03 6.52 7.57
C PHE A 155 -7.58 5.18 8.08
N LYS A 156 -8.71 5.25 8.78
CA LYS A 156 -9.46 4.10 9.31
C LYS A 156 -10.68 3.80 8.45
N GLY A 157 -11.29 2.63 8.63
CA GLY A 157 -12.53 2.24 7.95
C GLY A 157 -12.36 1.56 6.59
N TYR A 158 -11.13 1.15 6.23
CA TYR A 158 -10.85 0.48 4.96
C TYR A 158 -10.44 -0.97 5.16
N GLY A 159 -11.29 -1.91 4.73
CA GLY A 159 -10.94 -3.33 4.67
C GLY A 159 -9.88 -3.60 3.59
N ILE A 160 -8.81 -4.29 3.96
CA ILE A 160 -7.76 -4.74 3.03
C ILE A 160 -8.02 -6.22 2.74
N LEU A 161 -8.81 -6.49 1.69
CA LEU A 161 -9.22 -7.83 1.30
C LEU A 161 -8.16 -8.47 0.40
N ASP A 162 -7.10 -9.00 1.01
CA ASP A 162 -6.12 -9.83 0.31
C ASP A 162 -6.56 -11.30 0.24
N LYS A 163 -5.80 -12.14 -0.48
CA LYS A 163 -6.11 -13.56 -0.62
C LYS A 163 -6.16 -14.32 0.71
N HIS A 164 -5.45 -13.85 1.74
CA HIS A 164 -5.41 -14.50 3.04
C HIS A 164 -6.66 -14.12 3.84
N VAL A 165 -7.02 -12.83 3.86
CA VAL A 165 -8.25 -12.34 4.51
C VAL A 165 -9.49 -12.93 3.86
N VAL A 166 -9.58 -12.93 2.52
CA VAL A 166 -10.72 -13.51 1.79
C VAL A 166 -10.85 -15.01 2.07
N ARG A 167 -9.73 -15.73 2.15
CA ARG A 167 -9.73 -17.14 2.54
C ARG A 167 -10.23 -17.34 3.97
N CYS A 168 -9.78 -16.52 4.93
CA CYS A 168 -10.28 -16.58 6.30
C CYS A 168 -11.79 -16.32 6.37
N LEU A 169 -12.30 -15.35 5.60
CA LEU A 169 -13.74 -15.09 5.52
C LEU A 169 -14.48 -16.31 4.98
N ALA A 170 -14.04 -16.86 3.83
CA ALA A 170 -14.66 -18.05 3.25
C ALA A 170 -14.63 -19.28 4.18
N GLU A 171 -13.58 -19.44 5.00
CA GLU A 171 -13.49 -20.49 6.01
C GLU A 171 -14.49 -20.30 7.18
N MET A 172 -15.01 -19.09 7.40
CA MET A 172 -15.95 -18.75 8.47
C MET A 172 -17.43 -18.69 8.02
N GLY A 173 -17.71 -18.81 6.71
CA GLY A 173 -19.04 -18.66 6.12
C GLY A 173 -19.37 -17.23 5.71
#